data_AF-A0A1S2GE79-F1
#
_entry.id   AF-A0A1S2GE79-F1
#
_cell.length_a   1.000
_cell.length_b   1.000
_cell.length_c   1.000
_cell.angle_alpha   90.00
_cell.angle_beta   90.00
_cell.angle_gamma   90.00
#
_symmetry.space_group_name_H-M   'P 1'
#
loop_
_entity.id
_entity.type
_entity.pdbx_description
1 polymer ?
#
loop_
_entity_poly.entity_id
_entity_poly.type
_entity_poly.pdbx_seq_one_letter_code
_entity_poly.pdbx_strand_id
1 'polypeptide(L)'
;MNWYQEITLIDQDEISLYFIWSKVYTQLHIAFAEHSNEQGRISFGVSFPQYRINEQKKIGFLGTKIRVFASSENDLQQLNLGKWLERFIDYVHITQPREVPRAKITGYAHYYRVNPRMSVEERIVHQAQRRNISLDQARQHFKQYVEQLVVEPYVSLKSLSAKREENVDRPYRLYIGKSLVDEARDGMFGTYGLSRMTTVPEF
;
A
#
# COMPACT_ATOMS: atom_id res chain seq x y z
N MET A 1 18.39 -1.45 1.98
CA MET A 1 17.49 -2.39 2.68
C MET A 1 18.18 -3.71 2.95
N ASN A 2 18.74 -3.90 4.15
CA ASN A 2 19.56 -5.07 4.49
C ASN A 2 18.88 -6.04 5.46
N TRP A 3 17.89 -5.56 6.20
CA TRP A 3 17.16 -6.32 7.19
C TRP A 3 15.67 -6.30 6.89
N TYR A 4 14.96 -7.35 7.30
CA TYR A 4 13.52 -7.43 7.18
C TYR A 4 12.86 -8.15 8.35
N GLN A 5 11.58 -7.87 8.54
CA GLN A 5 10.67 -8.60 9.42
C GLN A 5 9.45 -9.02 8.62
N GLU A 6 9.02 -10.28 8.72
CA GLU A 6 7.83 -10.78 8.02
C GLU A 6 6.65 -10.87 8.99
N ILE A 7 5.51 -10.32 8.56
CA ILE A 7 4.22 -10.52 9.20
C ILE A 7 3.41 -11.43 8.28
N THR A 8 2.97 -12.56 8.80
CA THR A 8 2.04 -13.48 8.14
C THR A 8 0.68 -13.36 8.80
N LEU A 9 -0.34 -13.03 8.02
CA LEU A 9 -1.73 -13.03 8.43
C LEU A 9 -2.22 -14.47 8.49
N ILE A 10 -2.88 -14.81 9.59
CA ILE A 10 -3.45 -16.13 9.85
C ILE A 10 -4.91 -16.10 9.39
N ASP A 11 -5.27 -17.01 8.50
CA ASP A 11 -6.65 -17.13 8.04
C ASP A 11 -7.53 -17.72 9.16
N GLN A 12 -8.76 -17.23 9.26
CA GLN A 12 -9.70 -17.61 10.32
C GLN A 12 -11.07 -17.82 9.68
N ASP A 13 -11.76 -18.90 10.05
CA ASP A 13 -13.05 -19.26 9.45
C ASP A 13 -14.12 -18.16 9.67
N GLU A 14 -14.02 -17.44 10.79
CA GLU A 14 -15.00 -16.41 11.19
C GLU A 14 -14.61 -15.00 10.71
N ILE A 15 -13.34 -14.76 10.36
CA ILE A 15 -12.82 -13.42 10.08
C ILE A 15 -12.12 -13.39 8.72
N SER A 16 -12.67 -12.59 7.81
CA SER A 16 -12.07 -12.39 6.49
C SER A 16 -10.64 -11.84 6.58
N LEU A 17 -9.73 -12.42 5.79
CA LEU A 17 -8.37 -11.92 5.58
C LEU A 17 -8.31 -10.41 5.26
N TYR A 18 -9.28 -9.87 4.51
CA TYR A 18 -9.33 -8.44 4.18
C TYR A 18 -9.58 -7.55 5.41
N PHE A 19 -10.32 -8.06 6.40
CA PHE A 19 -10.52 -7.37 7.67
C PHE A 19 -9.22 -7.33 8.47
N ILE A 20 -8.50 -8.46 8.54
CA ILE A 20 -7.18 -8.53 9.20
C ILE A 20 -6.20 -7.57 8.53
N TRP A 21 -6.13 -7.56 7.19
CA TRP A 21 -5.33 -6.60 6.43
C TRP A 21 -5.64 -5.15 6.81
N SER A 22 -6.93 -4.79 6.88
CA SER A 22 -7.37 -3.45 7.25
C SER A 22 -6.79 -3.04 8.62
N LYS A 23 -6.87 -3.93 9.61
CA LYS A 23 -6.37 -3.67 10.96
C LYS A 23 -4.85 -3.60 11.03
N VAL A 24 -4.16 -4.59 10.47
CA VAL A 24 -2.69 -4.69 10.50
C VAL A 24 -2.07 -3.50 9.75
N TYR A 25 -2.55 -3.19 8.55
CA TYR A 25 -1.98 -2.09 7.77
C TYR A 25 -2.30 -0.71 8.36
N THR A 26 -3.43 -0.57 9.06
CA THR A 26 -3.70 0.64 9.87
C THR A 26 -2.65 0.80 10.97
N GLN A 27 -2.32 -0.27 11.71
CA GLN A 27 -1.28 -0.20 12.74
C GLN A 27 0.11 0.08 12.15
N LEU A 28 0.46 -0.55 11.01
CA LEU A 28 1.71 -0.25 10.32
C LEU A 28 1.80 1.22 9.91
N HIS A 29 0.71 1.78 9.37
CA HIS A 29 0.67 3.19 9.01
C HIS A 29 0.92 4.11 10.21
N ILE A 30 0.32 3.81 11.37
CA ILE A 30 0.54 4.57 12.61
C ILE A 30 2.00 4.43 13.07
N ALA A 31 2.51 3.21 13.14
CA ALA A 31 3.89 2.91 13.52
C ALA A 31 4.90 3.68 12.66
N PHE A 32 4.68 3.69 11.35
CA PHE A 32 5.50 4.42 10.39
C PHE A 32 5.36 5.94 10.56
N ALA A 33 4.15 6.45 10.80
CA ALA A 33 3.95 7.87 11.02
C ALA A 33 4.70 8.39 12.25
N GLU A 34 4.77 7.61 13.34
CA GLU A 34 5.56 7.97 14.53
C GLU A 34 7.07 8.01 14.28
N HIS A 35 7.55 7.30 13.26
CA HIS A 35 8.96 7.31 12.86
C HIS A 35 9.23 8.20 11.62
N SER A 36 8.25 9.01 11.21
CA SER A 36 8.42 9.88 10.06
C SER A 36 9.18 11.14 10.43
N ASN A 37 10.04 11.59 9.50
CA ASN A 37 10.69 12.88 9.63
C ASN A 37 9.70 14.03 9.36
N GLU A 38 10.16 15.28 9.51
CA GLU A 38 9.35 16.49 9.28
C GLU A 38 8.70 16.57 7.88
N GLN A 39 9.25 15.84 6.90
CA GLN A 39 8.71 15.77 5.53
C GLN A 39 7.71 14.62 5.33
N GLY A 40 7.32 13.91 6.40
CA GLY A 40 6.43 12.75 6.33
C GLY A 40 7.07 11.55 5.62
N ARG A 41 8.40 11.45 5.67
CA ARG A 41 9.18 10.37 5.05
C ARG A 41 9.76 9.43 6.10
N ILE A 42 9.82 8.15 5.76
CA ILE A 42 10.33 7.08 6.63
C ILE A 42 11.42 6.28 5.93
N SER A 43 12.26 5.61 6.72
CA SER A 43 13.30 4.68 6.27
C SER A 43 12.82 3.22 6.18
N PHE A 44 11.52 2.97 6.36
CA PHE A 44 10.92 1.64 6.29
C PHE A 44 10.20 1.41 4.95
N GLY A 45 10.57 0.35 4.24
CA GLY A 45 9.90 -0.07 3.01
C GLY A 45 9.07 -1.33 3.23
N VAL A 46 8.03 -1.56 2.42
CA VAL A 46 7.26 -2.81 2.47
C VAL A 46 7.28 -3.58 1.16
N SER A 47 7.25 -4.91 1.24
CA SER A 47 6.94 -5.79 0.11
C SER A 47 5.83 -6.78 0.44
N PHE A 48 5.25 -7.34 -0.62
CA PHE A 48 4.15 -8.30 -0.55
C PHE A 48 4.56 -9.53 -1.35
N PRO A 49 5.20 -10.54 -0.71
CA PRO A 49 5.80 -11.68 -1.42
C PRO A 49 4.81 -12.51 -2.25
N GLN A 50 3.52 -12.42 -1.92
CA GLN A 50 2.44 -13.14 -2.60
C GLN A 50 1.61 -12.23 -3.53
N TYR A 51 2.12 -11.04 -3.84
CA TYR A 51 1.47 -10.09 -4.74
C TYR A 51 1.28 -10.71 -6.12
N ARG A 52 0.04 -10.69 -6.61
CA ARG A 52 -0.31 -11.18 -7.95
C ARG A 52 -1.49 -10.44 -8.52
N ILE A 53 -1.51 -10.28 -9.84
CA ILE A 53 -2.65 -9.77 -10.59
C ILE A 53 -3.13 -10.89 -11.51
N ASN A 54 -4.44 -11.15 -11.47
CA ASN A 54 -5.10 -12.03 -12.43
C ASN A 54 -5.69 -11.16 -13.55
N GLU A 55 -5.01 -11.14 -14.69
CA GLU A 55 -5.41 -10.33 -15.85
C GLU A 55 -6.76 -10.74 -16.45
N GLN A 56 -7.10 -12.03 -16.40
CA GLN A 56 -8.35 -12.55 -16.96
C GLN A 56 -9.56 -12.12 -16.12
N LYS A 57 -9.43 -12.24 -14.79
CA LYS A 57 -10.48 -11.85 -13.84
C LYS A 57 -10.45 -10.37 -13.48
N LYS A 58 -9.39 -9.65 -13.89
CA LYS A 58 -9.14 -8.24 -13.56
C LYS A 58 -9.16 -7.97 -12.05
N ILE A 59 -8.53 -8.86 -11.28
CA ILE A 59 -8.42 -8.74 -9.82
C ILE A 59 -6.98 -8.92 -9.34
N GLY A 60 -6.58 -8.14 -8.35
CA GLY A 60 -5.29 -8.23 -7.68
C GLY A 60 -5.40 -8.82 -6.28
N PHE A 61 -4.31 -9.42 -5.80
CA PHE A 61 -4.18 -9.95 -4.46
C PHE A 61 -2.82 -9.59 -3.85
N LEU A 62 -2.80 -9.16 -2.58
CA LEU A 62 -1.57 -9.00 -1.79
C LEU A 62 -1.06 -10.33 -1.23
N GLY A 63 -1.98 -11.30 -1.03
CA GLY A 63 -1.74 -12.52 -0.29
C GLY A 63 -1.87 -12.32 1.22
N THR A 64 -1.20 -13.16 2.00
CA THR A 64 -1.26 -13.18 3.47
C THR A 64 0.04 -12.68 4.11
N LYS A 65 1.04 -12.27 3.34
CA LYS A 65 2.36 -11.89 3.86
C LYS A 65 2.72 -10.45 3.51
N ILE A 66 3.26 -9.73 4.48
CA ILE A 66 3.95 -8.46 4.30
C ILE A 66 5.33 -8.56 4.91
N ARG A 67 6.33 -8.01 4.22
CA ARG A 67 7.67 -7.81 4.78
C ARG A 67 7.92 -6.34 4.97
N VAL A 68 8.44 -5.97 6.13
CA VAL A 68 8.91 -4.62 6.45
C VAL A 68 10.43 -4.64 6.40
N PHE A 69 11.03 -3.74 5.64
CA PHE A 69 12.47 -3.62 5.43
C PHE A 69 13.02 -2.40 6.12
N ALA A 70 14.26 -2.51 6.59
CA ALA A 70 15.05 -1.39 7.07
C ALA A 70 16.53 -1.54 6.66
N SER A 71 17.31 -0.50 6.96
CA SER A 71 18.76 -0.50 6.73
C SER A 71 19.52 -1.32 7.78
N SER A 72 19.06 -1.31 9.03
CA SER A 72 19.67 -2.06 10.14
C SER A 72 18.65 -2.90 10.92
N GLU A 73 19.15 -3.89 11.68
CA GLU A 73 18.34 -4.66 12.62
C GLU A 73 17.71 -3.76 13.70
N ASN A 74 18.51 -2.85 14.24
CA ASN A 74 18.11 -1.93 15.29
C ASN A 74 16.92 -1.05 14.88
N ASP A 75 16.85 -0.61 13.63
CA ASP A 75 15.71 0.15 13.12
C ASP A 75 14.40 -0.66 13.22
N LEU A 76 14.43 -1.96 12.92
CA LEU A 76 13.27 -2.85 13.04
C LEU A 76 12.92 -3.15 14.51
N GLN A 77 13.93 -3.27 15.36
CA GLN A 77 13.72 -3.44 16.80
C GLN A 77 13.06 -2.19 17.41
N GLN A 78 13.50 -0.99 17.02
CA GLN A 78 12.92 0.28 17.45
C GLN A 78 11.49 0.48 16.94
N LEU A 79 11.23 0.09 15.68
CA LEU A 79 9.88 0.09 15.12
C LEU A 79 8.91 -0.75 15.97
N ASN A 80 9.40 -1.80 16.61
CA ASN A 80 8.70 -2.62 17.59
C ASN A 80 7.30 -3.06 17.13
N LEU A 81 7.25 -3.78 16.00
CA LEU A 81 5.99 -4.28 15.42
C LEU A 81 5.18 -5.15 16.41
N GLY A 82 5.84 -5.81 17.36
CA GLY A 82 5.19 -6.58 18.41
C GLY A 82 4.26 -5.72 19.27
N LYS A 83 4.70 -4.53 19.70
CA LYS A 83 3.86 -3.57 20.43
C LYS A 83 2.67 -3.09 19.59
N TRP A 84 2.92 -2.72 18.34
CA TRP A 84 1.88 -2.22 17.43
C TRP A 84 0.79 -3.23 17.09
N LEU A 85 1.15 -4.52 17.10
CA LEU A 85 0.28 -5.62 16.74
C LEU A 85 -0.11 -6.50 17.95
N GLU A 86 0.12 -6.04 19.17
CA GLU A 86 -0.13 -6.80 20.41
C GLU A 86 -1.58 -7.30 20.52
N ARG A 87 -2.53 -6.51 20.01
CA ARG A 87 -3.97 -6.83 20.02
C ARG A 87 -4.38 -7.78 18.90
N PHE A 88 -3.44 -8.16 18.04
CA PHE A 88 -3.67 -9.00 16.87
C PHE A 88 -2.84 -10.29 16.87
N ILE A 89 -2.22 -10.65 18.00
CA ILE A 89 -1.32 -11.81 18.10
C ILE A 89 -1.95 -13.14 17.67
N ASP A 90 -3.27 -13.31 17.84
CA ASP A 90 -3.99 -14.51 17.39
C ASP A 90 -4.25 -14.53 15.87
N TYR A 91 -4.06 -13.39 15.21
CA TYR A 91 -4.34 -13.17 13.79
C TYR A 91 -3.07 -12.96 12.96
N VAL A 92 -1.91 -12.77 13.61
CA VAL A 92 -0.64 -12.52 12.93
C VAL A 92 0.49 -13.30 13.56
N HIS A 93 1.36 -13.83 12.70
CA HIS A 93 2.66 -14.31 13.10
C HIS A 93 3.74 -13.32 12.64
N ILE A 94 4.55 -12.83 13.57
CA ILE A 94 5.64 -11.88 13.29
C ILE A 94 6.97 -12.58 13.54
N THR A 95 7.85 -12.60 12.54
CA THR A 95 9.21 -13.14 12.73
C THR A 95 10.06 -12.18 13.54
N GLN A 96 11.19 -12.63 14.09
CA GLN A 96 12.23 -11.70 14.52
C GLN A 96 12.85 -10.97 13.31
N PRO A 97 13.50 -9.81 13.49
CA PRO A 97 14.33 -9.18 12.47
C PRO A 97 15.39 -10.16 11.93
N ARG A 98 15.57 -10.18 10.61
CA ARG A 98 16.53 -11.06 9.92
C ARG A 98 17.22 -10.33 8.79
N GLU A 99 18.43 -10.74 8.47
CA GLU A 99 19.11 -10.27 7.27
C GLU A 99 18.37 -10.71 6.00
N VAL A 100 18.34 -9.82 5.01
CA VAL A 100 17.83 -10.15 3.68
C VAL A 100 18.75 -11.22 3.06
N PRO A 101 18.21 -12.37 2.63
CA PRO A 101 19.02 -13.44 2.07
C PRO A 101 19.48 -13.08 0.65
N ARG A 102 20.66 -12.43 0.55
CA ARG A 102 21.20 -11.91 -0.73
C ARG A 102 21.21 -12.96 -1.86
N ALA A 103 21.54 -14.21 -1.54
CA ALA A 103 21.57 -15.31 -2.50
C ALA A 103 20.18 -15.73 -3.05
N LYS A 104 19.08 -15.30 -2.42
CA LYS A 104 17.71 -15.60 -2.84
C LYS A 104 17.02 -14.42 -3.54
N ILE A 105 17.68 -13.27 -3.64
CA ILE A 105 17.11 -12.10 -4.30
C ILE A 105 16.93 -12.41 -5.79
N THR A 106 15.69 -12.34 -6.25
CA THR A 106 15.30 -12.57 -7.65
C THR A 106 15.18 -11.27 -8.44
N GLY A 107 15.20 -10.13 -7.75
CA GLY A 107 15.12 -8.80 -8.33
C GLY A 107 14.70 -7.79 -7.26
N TYR A 108 14.32 -6.60 -7.71
CA TYR A 108 13.84 -5.53 -6.85
C TYR A 108 12.47 -5.07 -7.33
N ALA A 109 11.71 -4.45 -6.44
CA ALA A 109 10.43 -3.87 -6.78
C ALA A 109 10.24 -2.54 -6.05
N HIS A 110 9.52 -1.61 -6.68
CA HIS A 110 8.92 -0.50 -5.95
C HIS A 110 7.42 -0.74 -5.83
N TYR A 111 6.92 -0.65 -4.60
CA TYR A 111 5.50 -0.70 -4.29
C TYR A 111 4.98 0.71 -4.06
N TYR A 112 3.92 1.10 -4.77
CA TYR A 112 3.47 2.49 -4.79
C TYR A 112 1.98 2.62 -4.64
N ARG A 113 1.54 3.77 -4.11
CA ARG A 113 0.13 4.13 -4.09
C ARG A 113 -0.36 4.40 -5.50
N VAL A 114 -1.38 3.64 -5.91
CA VAL A 114 -2.18 3.92 -7.11
C VAL A 114 -3.33 4.82 -6.68
N ASN A 115 -3.50 5.92 -7.40
CA ASN A 115 -4.67 6.77 -7.25
C ASN A 115 -5.60 6.46 -8.42
N PRO A 116 -6.75 5.81 -8.18
CA PRO A 116 -7.74 5.60 -9.22
C PRO A 116 -8.04 6.90 -9.94
N ARG A 117 -8.10 6.83 -11.27
CA ARG A 117 -8.54 7.97 -12.07
C ARG A 117 -10.06 8.10 -11.90
N MET A 118 -10.54 9.35 -11.93
CA MET A 118 -11.98 9.62 -12.06
C MET A 118 -12.55 8.85 -13.24
N SER A 119 -13.78 8.37 -13.09
CA SER A 119 -14.52 7.72 -14.15
C SER A 119 -14.75 8.68 -15.32
N VAL A 120 -15.12 8.15 -16.48
CA VAL A 120 -15.40 8.99 -17.65
C VAL A 120 -16.50 10.00 -17.34
N GLU A 121 -17.55 9.59 -16.63
CA GLU A 121 -18.67 10.44 -16.25
C GLU A 121 -18.25 11.55 -15.28
N GLU A 122 -17.49 11.23 -14.24
CA GLU A 122 -16.95 12.21 -13.30
C GLU A 122 -16.06 13.23 -14.03
N ARG A 123 -15.23 12.76 -14.96
CA ARG A 123 -14.39 13.63 -15.80
C ARG A 123 -15.23 14.57 -16.67
N ILE A 124 -16.30 14.08 -17.28
CA ILE A 124 -17.22 14.89 -18.09
C ILE A 124 -17.85 15.99 -17.22
N VAL A 125 -18.39 15.65 -16.05
CA VAL A 125 -19.01 16.61 -15.13
C VAL A 125 -17.99 17.66 -14.68
N HIS A 126 -16.81 17.22 -14.22
CA HIS A 126 -15.75 18.11 -13.79
C HIS A 126 -15.24 19.01 -14.93
N GLN A 127 -15.16 18.48 -16.17
CA GLN A 127 -14.74 19.24 -17.35
C GLN A 127 -15.76 20.30 -17.76
N ALA A 128 -17.05 19.97 -17.71
CA ALA A 128 -18.15 20.88 -17.97
C ALA A 128 -18.15 22.05 -16.97
N GLN A 129 -18.02 21.74 -15.68
CA GLN A 129 -17.91 22.74 -14.62
C GLN A 129 -16.68 23.63 -14.78
N ARG A 130 -15.49 23.02 -14.96
CA ARG A 130 -14.22 23.77 -15.03
C ARG A 130 -14.14 24.70 -16.25
N ARG A 131 -14.73 24.32 -17.39
CA ARG A 131 -14.71 25.12 -18.62
C ARG A 131 -16.00 25.90 -18.88
N ASN A 132 -16.99 25.79 -18.00
CA ASN A 132 -18.31 26.39 -18.17
C ASN A 132 -18.96 26.06 -19.53
N ILE A 133 -18.91 24.79 -19.92
CA ILE A 133 -19.47 24.25 -21.17
C ILE A 133 -20.60 23.26 -20.86
N SER A 134 -21.45 22.93 -21.85
CA SER A 134 -22.51 21.95 -21.65
C SER A 134 -21.96 20.54 -21.45
N LEU A 135 -22.75 19.67 -20.79
CA LEU A 135 -22.36 18.25 -20.62
C LEU A 135 -22.16 17.55 -21.96
N ASP A 136 -22.97 17.87 -22.97
CA ASP A 136 -22.83 17.27 -24.31
C ASP A 136 -21.54 17.68 -25.01
N GLN A 137 -21.14 18.95 -24.86
CA GLN A 137 -19.84 19.44 -25.35
C GLN A 137 -18.69 18.76 -24.60
N ALA A 138 -18.79 18.60 -23.28
CA ALA A 138 -17.80 17.88 -22.49
C ALA A 138 -17.71 16.40 -22.90
N ARG A 139 -18.85 15.71 -23.14
CA ARG A 139 -18.90 14.32 -23.63
C ARG A 139 -18.13 14.13 -24.93
N GLN A 140 -18.19 15.09 -25.86
CA GLN A 140 -17.44 15.02 -27.11
C GLN A 140 -15.93 14.94 -26.88
N HIS A 141 -15.39 15.62 -25.86
CA HIS A 141 -13.97 15.55 -25.52
C HIS A 141 -13.52 14.18 -24.98
N PHE A 142 -14.44 13.38 -24.45
CA PHE A 142 -14.13 12.06 -23.89
C PHE A 142 -14.62 10.89 -24.75
N LYS A 143 -15.10 11.12 -25.99
CA LYS A 143 -15.61 10.06 -26.88
C LYS A 143 -14.61 8.93 -27.15
N GLN A 144 -13.32 9.25 -27.22
CA GLN A 144 -12.25 8.28 -27.44
C GLN A 144 -11.54 7.87 -26.15
N TYR A 145 -12.02 8.33 -24.99
CA TYR A 145 -11.39 8.04 -23.72
C TYR A 145 -11.71 6.60 -23.30
N VAL A 146 -10.67 5.78 -23.21
CA VAL A 146 -10.78 4.42 -22.66
C VAL A 146 -10.53 4.50 -21.16
N GLU A 147 -11.53 4.10 -20.38
CA GLU A 147 -11.40 4.00 -18.93
C GLU A 147 -10.37 2.93 -18.57
N GLN A 148 -9.43 3.30 -17.70
CA GLN A 148 -8.42 2.38 -17.19
C GLN A 148 -8.94 1.78 -15.89
N LEU A 149 -9.31 0.50 -15.95
CA LEU A 149 -9.71 -0.24 -14.76
C LEU A 149 -8.51 -0.38 -13.81
N VAL A 150 -8.73 -0.09 -12.53
CA VAL A 150 -7.74 -0.33 -11.47
C VAL A 150 -7.87 -1.78 -11.03
N VAL A 151 -6.88 -2.60 -11.39
CA VAL A 151 -6.83 -4.04 -11.07
C VAL A 151 -5.94 -4.33 -9.87
N GLU A 152 -5.16 -3.34 -9.45
CA GLU A 152 -4.25 -3.45 -8.33
C GLU A 152 -5.02 -3.77 -7.03
N PRO A 153 -4.46 -4.65 -6.17
CA PRO A 153 -5.08 -4.90 -4.89
C PRO A 153 -5.05 -3.64 -4.01
N TYR A 154 -5.97 -3.59 -3.06
CA TYR A 154 -6.02 -2.51 -2.08
C TYR A 154 -6.19 -3.04 -0.66
N VAL A 155 -5.80 -2.21 0.30
CA VAL A 155 -6.21 -2.36 1.69
C VAL A 155 -7.24 -1.27 2.01
N SER A 156 -8.32 -1.65 2.70
CA SER A 156 -9.31 -0.71 3.19
C SER A 156 -8.82 -0.11 4.51
N LEU A 157 -8.66 1.21 4.58
CA LEU A 157 -8.14 1.91 5.76
C LEU A 157 -9.17 2.91 6.27
N LYS A 158 -9.16 3.19 7.58
CA LYS A 158 -9.91 4.32 8.15
C LYS A 158 -8.99 5.54 8.24
N SER A 159 -9.50 6.71 7.87
CA SER A 159 -8.77 7.95 8.06
C SER A 159 -8.78 8.34 9.53
N LEU A 160 -7.60 8.51 10.13
CA LEU A 160 -7.46 8.95 11.52
C LEU A 160 -7.19 10.46 11.65
N SER A 161 -6.81 11.12 10.55
CA SER A 161 -6.31 12.50 10.53
C SER A 161 -7.34 13.55 10.10
N ALA A 162 -8.52 13.17 9.64
CA ALA A 162 -9.53 14.10 9.16
C ALA A 162 -10.91 13.84 9.78
N LYS A 163 -11.08 14.14 11.08
CA LYS A 163 -12.40 14.39 11.67
C LYS A 163 -12.88 15.77 11.23
N ARG A 164 -13.24 15.93 9.95
CA ARG A 164 -14.16 17.02 9.55
C ARG A 164 -15.57 16.52 9.82
N GLU A 165 -16.49 17.40 10.21
CA GLU A 165 -17.90 17.05 10.49
C GLU A 165 -18.56 16.28 9.34
N GLU A 166 -18.06 16.46 8.10
CA GLU A 166 -18.53 15.77 6.89
C GLU A 166 -17.75 14.48 6.55
N ASN A 167 -16.56 14.26 7.11
CA ASN A 167 -15.77 13.02 6.96
C ASN A 167 -16.05 12.08 8.14
N VAL A 168 -17.31 11.63 8.21
CA VAL A 168 -17.75 10.61 9.16
C VAL A 168 -17.09 9.28 8.81
N ASP A 169 -15.96 8.95 9.43
CA ASP A 169 -15.41 7.60 9.60
C ASP A 169 -15.42 6.70 8.35
N ARG A 170 -15.33 7.29 7.14
CA ARG A 170 -15.47 6.54 5.88
C ARG A 170 -14.17 5.80 5.59
N PRO A 171 -14.23 4.46 5.38
CA PRO A 171 -13.08 3.75 4.90
C PRO A 171 -12.69 4.24 3.50
N TYR A 172 -11.40 4.34 3.23
CA TYR A 172 -10.86 4.58 1.90
C TYR A 172 -9.98 3.41 1.46
N ARG A 173 -9.82 3.25 0.15
CA ARG A 173 -9.02 2.18 -0.44
C ARG A 173 -7.62 2.70 -0.75
N LEU A 174 -6.60 2.11 -0.13
CA LEU A 174 -5.20 2.30 -0.51
C LEU A 174 -4.84 1.24 -1.55
N TYR A 175 -4.92 1.60 -2.83
CA TYR A 175 -4.50 0.73 -3.92
C TYR A 175 -2.98 0.68 -4.02
N ILE A 176 -2.43 -0.52 -4.18
CA ILE A 176 -1.00 -0.80 -4.14
C ILE A 176 -0.55 -1.39 -5.47
N GLY A 177 0.17 -0.58 -6.25
CA GLY A 177 0.85 -1.02 -7.45
C GLY A 177 2.22 -1.61 -7.13
N LYS A 178 2.69 -2.46 -8.04
CA LYS A 178 4.02 -3.08 -8.00
C LYS A 178 4.66 -2.93 -9.38
N SER A 179 5.90 -2.49 -9.41
CA SER A 179 6.75 -2.53 -10.61
C SER A 179 8.06 -3.23 -10.27
N LEU A 180 8.42 -4.23 -11.07
CA LEU A 180 9.72 -4.88 -11.00
C LEU A 180 10.80 -4.01 -11.64
N VAL A 181 11.99 -4.03 -11.06
CA VAL A 181 13.18 -3.36 -11.56
C VAL A 181 14.41 -4.21 -11.26
N ASP A 182 15.42 -4.10 -12.12
CA ASP A 182 16.63 -4.94 -12.02
C ASP A 182 17.60 -4.46 -10.94
N GLU A 183 17.59 -3.16 -10.64
CA GLU A 183 18.56 -2.53 -9.74
C GLU A 183 17.93 -2.04 -8.44
N ALA A 184 18.71 -2.15 -7.36
CA ALA A 184 18.40 -1.53 -6.08
C ALA A 184 18.52 0.00 -6.20
N ARG A 185 17.49 0.70 -5.72
CA ARG A 185 17.47 2.16 -5.58
C ARG A 185 17.13 2.56 -4.16
N ASP A 186 18.11 3.19 -3.52
CA ASP A 186 17.96 3.77 -2.20
C ASP A 186 17.12 5.05 -2.22
N GLY A 187 16.55 5.36 -1.06
CA GLY A 187 15.64 6.48 -0.88
C GLY A 187 14.73 6.27 0.33
N MET A 188 13.75 7.16 0.47
CA MET A 188 12.78 7.12 1.55
C MET A 188 11.40 6.70 1.05
N PHE A 189 10.53 6.33 1.98
CA PHE A 189 9.15 5.92 1.70
C PHE A 189 8.18 6.93 2.29
N GLY A 190 6.93 6.93 1.83
CA GLY A 190 5.86 7.59 2.57
C GLY A 190 5.46 6.77 3.80
N THR A 191 4.59 7.33 4.65
CA THR A 191 4.08 6.70 5.89
C THR A 191 3.24 5.42 5.69
N TYR A 192 3.14 4.91 4.48
CA TYR A 192 2.57 3.59 4.17
C TYR A 192 3.65 2.55 3.83
N GLY A 193 4.94 2.89 3.91
CA GLY A 193 6.04 2.04 3.45
C GLY A 193 6.15 1.93 1.92
N LEU A 194 5.45 2.81 1.19
CA LEU A 194 5.35 2.80 -0.27
C LEU A 194 6.20 3.93 -0.89
N SER A 195 6.76 3.67 -2.07
CA SER A 195 7.53 4.63 -2.87
C SER A 195 7.39 4.34 -4.37
N ARG A 196 7.41 5.38 -5.21
CA ARG A 196 7.47 5.25 -6.68
C ARG A 196 8.88 5.09 -7.22
N MET A 197 9.89 5.26 -6.37
CA MET A 197 11.28 5.37 -6.80
C MET A 197 12.17 4.44 -5.98
N THR A 198 11.97 4.39 -4.67
CA THR A 198 12.73 3.54 -3.76
C THR A 198 12.30 2.09 -3.91
N THR A 199 13.27 1.19 -3.95
CA THR A 199 13.02 -0.23 -4.15
C THR A 199 13.22 -1.05 -2.89
N VAL A 200 12.57 -2.20 -2.84
CA VAL A 200 12.79 -3.26 -1.86
C VAL A 200 13.19 -4.56 -2.57
N PRO A 201 13.96 -5.44 -1.91
CA PRO A 201 14.34 -6.75 -2.47
C PRO A 201 13.15 -7.71 -2.59
N GLU A 202 13.11 -8.51 -3.66
CA GLU A 202 12.13 -9.57 -3.90
C GLU A 202 12.76 -10.97 -3.77
N PHE A 203 12.19 -11.84 -2.91
CA PHE A 203 12.67 -13.20 -2.63
C PHE A 203 11.62 -14.08 -1.94
#